data_AF-A0A0G0Z4A9-F1
#
_entry.id   AF-A0A0G0Z4A9-F1
#
_cell.length_a   1.000
_cell.length_b   1.000
_cell.length_c   1.000
_cell.angle_alpha   90.00
_cell.angle_beta   90.00
_cell.angle_gamma   90.00
#
_symmetry.space_group_name_H-M   'P 1'
#
loop_
_entity.id
_entity.type
_entity.pdbx_description
1 polymer ?
#
loop_
_entity_poly.entity_id
_entity_poly.type
_entity_poly.pdbx_seq_one_letter_code
_entity_poly.pdbx_strand_id
1 'polypeptide(L)'
;MQELQRKTLMSLKSHLIRDGKYKQASELTINDSLMPLYTKISKKGDPGITIDGYEMLWDVHSQKWIFTHMISDRYNLRSNLYKKIKRSNCHHIDFNKRNNDPTNLIRLTREEHMKLHTEHIEKTLHRSDVKEKSINAKRTQEYRERAREKSLEKREIFSKNAKKQWESKEYKDYMIKKFLEFYKSNEEYRNKNNKQLNKEQKKYWSDENNRKNQSEKVKKYFEENIYMRDMLSNLSIEQWRNSNLLKWRSENTRQQWTDEFRKKRMESYNQTYLNKSLKLMKTIYEEYKEIREDIYNMERKKIGDRSIIKISTIRNRFFLGNFENLEEAVKNFNHKVVRIEKLTEKMDVYDAEVPNTHNFALAAGVVVHNSAKQGRNREIQAILPLFGKILNTEKTRLDKVIDSDKLKSLIIAIGAGIGEQYNPGKLRYKKLIIMADADVDGSHIKTLYLTFFYRHMKELIENGHVFIAAPPLYKAVMGKDKQYLFDDKERMTFMKTEKGKKAIIQRFKGLGEMNAEELWETTMNPDTRRLIQVDIEDASYADEVFTMLMGEEVLPRKKFIMTHAKSANIDVA
;
A
#
# COMPACT_ATOMS: atom_id res chain seq x y z
N MET A 1 -61.29 18.37 -33.87
CA MET A 1 -61.13 17.60 -32.62
C MET A 1 -62.45 17.03 -32.12
N GLN A 2 -63.49 17.85 -31.90
CA GLN A 2 -64.86 17.36 -31.56
C GLN A 2 -65.49 16.48 -32.67
N GLU A 3 -65.17 16.72 -33.94
CA GLU A 3 -65.71 15.96 -35.07
C GLU A 3 -64.99 14.61 -35.31
N LEU A 4 -63.72 14.50 -34.90
CA LEU A 4 -62.95 13.26 -34.97
C LEU A 4 -63.30 12.33 -33.78
N GLN A 5 -63.50 12.91 -32.59
CA GLN A 5 -64.07 12.19 -31.43
C GLN A 5 -65.50 11.71 -31.71
N ARG A 6 -66.29 12.47 -32.48
CA ARG A 6 -67.60 12.01 -32.96
C ARG A 6 -67.50 10.73 -33.79
N LYS A 7 -66.52 10.59 -34.69
CA LYS A 7 -66.39 9.39 -35.53
C LYS A 7 -65.93 8.14 -34.75
N THR A 8 -65.04 8.29 -33.77
CA THR A 8 -64.56 7.15 -32.96
C THR A 8 -65.58 6.72 -31.90
N LEU A 9 -66.38 7.65 -31.35
CA LEU A 9 -67.50 7.32 -30.47
C LEU A 9 -68.77 6.90 -31.23
N MET A 10 -68.98 7.35 -32.48
CA MET A 10 -70.08 6.88 -33.33
C MET A 10 -69.95 5.40 -33.75
N SER A 11 -68.75 4.80 -33.68
CA SER A 11 -68.60 3.36 -33.95
C SER A 11 -69.05 2.49 -32.77
N LEU A 12 -69.08 3.05 -31.56
CA LEU A 12 -69.80 2.48 -30.44
C LEU A 12 -71.26 2.89 -30.61
N LYS A 13 -72.06 1.96 -31.14
CA LYS A 13 -73.51 2.15 -31.33
C LYS A 13 -74.24 2.58 -30.05
N SER A 14 -73.60 2.56 -28.88
CA SER A 14 -74.16 2.89 -27.57
C SER A 14 -73.33 3.89 -26.72
N HIS A 15 -74.02 4.79 -26.04
CA HIS A 15 -73.50 5.80 -25.12
C HIS A 15 -73.81 5.43 -23.66
N LEU A 16 -72.88 5.73 -22.75
CA LEU A 16 -73.05 5.46 -21.31
C LEU A 16 -73.86 6.59 -20.65
N ILE A 17 -74.98 6.24 -20.05
CA ILE A 17 -75.84 7.15 -19.27
C ILE A 17 -75.36 7.16 -17.81
N ARG A 18 -75.64 8.23 -17.06
CA ARG A 18 -75.26 8.38 -15.63
C ARG A 18 -75.73 7.23 -14.72
N ASP A 19 -76.76 6.49 -15.11
CA ASP A 19 -77.26 5.31 -14.40
C ASP A 19 -76.41 4.05 -14.63
N GLY A 20 -75.35 4.15 -15.44
CA GLY A 20 -74.42 3.07 -15.74
C GLY A 20 -74.88 2.16 -16.89
N LYS A 21 -75.99 2.46 -17.56
CA LYS A 21 -76.48 1.69 -18.71
C LYS A 21 -75.99 2.27 -20.03
N TYR A 22 -75.79 1.38 -21.01
CA TYR A 22 -75.46 1.76 -22.38
C TYR A 22 -76.74 1.84 -23.21
N LYS A 23 -76.98 2.98 -23.86
CA LYS A 23 -78.16 3.23 -24.71
C LYS A 23 -77.73 3.58 -26.13
N GLN A 24 -78.41 3.08 -27.16
CA GLN A 24 -77.97 3.36 -28.52
C GLN A 24 -78.07 4.84 -28.87
N ALA A 25 -77.17 5.33 -29.72
CA ALA A 25 -77.17 6.74 -30.12
C ALA A 25 -78.52 7.16 -30.74
N SER A 26 -79.16 6.25 -31.48
CA SER A 26 -80.49 6.43 -32.09
C SER A 26 -81.64 6.43 -31.08
N GLU A 27 -81.40 5.99 -29.84
CA GLU A 27 -82.41 5.85 -28.77
C GLU A 27 -82.26 6.94 -27.70
N LEU A 28 -81.31 7.87 -27.84
CA LEU A 28 -81.10 8.97 -26.91
C LEU A 28 -82.23 10.00 -27.02
N THR A 29 -82.71 10.44 -25.86
CA THR A 29 -83.75 11.45 -25.65
C THR A 29 -83.17 12.63 -24.87
N ILE A 30 -83.85 13.78 -24.89
CA ILE A 30 -83.46 14.99 -24.15
C ILE A 30 -83.31 14.76 -22.64
N ASN A 31 -83.98 13.75 -22.08
CA ASN A 31 -83.94 13.43 -20.66
C ASN A 31 -82.77 12.51 -20.28
N ASP A 32 -82.01 12.00 -21.25
CA ASP A 32 -80.87 11.12 -20.98
C ASP A 32 -79.62 11.94 -20.61
N SER A 33 -79.22 11.88 -19.33
CA SER A 33 -77.96 12.48 -18.89
C SER A 33 -76.79 11.57 -19.23
N LEU A 34 -76.02 11.93 -20.25
CA LEU A 34 -74.79 11.24 -20.61
C LEU A 34 -73.74 11.34 -19.49
N MET A 35 -72.97 10.27 -19.32
CA MET A 35 -71.84 10.26 -18.40
C MET A 35 -70.65 11.04 -18.99
N PRO A 36 -69.95 11.89 -18.19
CA PRO A 36 -68.76 12.58 -18.67
C PRO A 36 -67.66 11.60 -19.09
N LEU A 37 -67.08 11.84 -20.27
CA LEU A 37 -65.95 11.07 -20.77
C LEU A 37 -64.66 11.60 -20.13
N TYR A 38 -64.08 10.83 -19.20
CA TYR A 38 -62.79 11.17 -18.60
C TYR A 38 -61.64 10.52 -19.37
N THR A 39 -60.72 11.34 -19.89
CA THR A 39 -59.51 10.91 -20.59
C THR A 39 -58.25 11.41 -19.89
N LYS A 40 -57.17 10.63 -19.92
CA LYS A 40 -55.83 11.11 -19.53
C LYS A 40 -54.74 10.50 -20.40
N ILE A 41 -53.53 11.07 -20.33
CA ILE A 41 -52.33 10.50 -20.95
C ILE A 41 -51.58 9.66 -19.91
N SER A 42 -51.22 8.43 -20.28
CA SER A 42 -50.47 7.51 -19.44
C SER A 42 -49.08 8.06 -19.11
N LYS A 43 -48.66 7.91 -17.86
CA LYS A 43 -47.32 8.27 -17.38
C LYS A 43 -46.69 7.09 -16.65
N LYS A 44 -45.41 6.79 -16.95
CA LYS A 44 -44.64 5.78 -16.22
C LYS A 44 -44.39 6.29 -14.80
N GLY A 45 -45.08 5.71 -13.82
CA GLY A 45 -45.07 6.14 -12.41
C GLY A 45 -46.46 6.08 -11.77
N ASP A 46 -47.52 6.17 -12.57
CA ASP A 46 -48.89 5.96 -12.09
C ASP A 46 -49.09 4.49 -11.69
N PRO A 47 -49.85 4.19 -10.60
CA PRO A 47 -50.12 2.82 -10.18
C PRO A 47 -50.71 1.97 -11.30
N GLY A 48 -50.03 0.86 -11.64
CA GLY A 48 -50.48 -0.08 -12.67
C GLY A 48 -50.18 0.33 -14.13
N ILE A 49 -49.46 1.43 -14.37
CA ILE A 49 -49.16 1.93 -15.72
C ILE A 49 -47.69 1.67 -16.09
N THR A 50 -47.48 0.84 -17.13
CA THR A 50 -46.15 0.40 -17.58
C THR A 50 -45.63 1.12 -18.83
N ILE A 51 -46.49 1.88 -19.53
CA ILE A 51 -46.18 2.56 -20.79
C ILE A 51 -46.58 4.02 -20.73
N ASP A 52 -45.80 4.88 -21.41
CA ASP A 52 -45.93 6.34 -21.36
C ASP A 52 -46.40 6.91 -22.70
N GLY A 53 -47.21 7.97 -22.63
CA GLY A 53 -47.69 8.75 -23.78
C GLY A 53 -48.92 8.19 -24.51
N TYR A 54 -49.59 7.16 -23.96
CA TYR A 54 -50.80 6.58 -24.55
C TYR A 54 -52.06 7.23 -23.95
N GLU A 55 -53.11 7.36 -24.76
CA GLU A 55 -54.42 7.82 -24.26
C GLU A 55 -55.10 6.71 -23.45
N MET A 56 -55.74 7.12 -22.36
CA MET A 56 -56.50 6.25 -21.47
C MET A 56 -57.87 6.85 -21.19
N LEU A 57 -58.85 5.96 -20.99
CA LEU A 57 -60.23 6.27 -20.64
C LEU A 57 -60.54 5.70 -19.25
N TRP A 58 -61.32 6.43 -18.47
CA TRP A 58 -61.81 5.93 -17.18
C TRP A 58 -62.98 4.97 -17.43
N ASP A 59 -62.78 3.70 -17.09
CA ASP A 59 -63.87 2.72 -17.10
C ASP A 59 -64.57 2.71 -15.74
N VAL A 60 -65.88 2.98 -15.80
CA VAL A 60 -66.72 3.24 -14.63
C VAL A 60 -67.06 1.94 -13.90
N HIS A 61 -67.22 0.85 -14.66
CA HIS A 61 -67.53 -0.46 -14.09
C HIS A 61 -66.35 -1.08 -13.35
N SER A 62 -65.14 -1.01 -13.93
CA SER A 62 -63.94 -1.53 -13.28
C SER A 62 -63.23 -0.52 -12.37
N GLN A 63 -63.68 0.73 -12.35
CA GLN A 63 -63.06 1.86 -11.64
C GLN A 63 -61.56 1.97 -11.92
N LYS A 64 -61.17 1.77 -13.19
CA LYS A 64 -59.77 1.74 -13.62
C LYS A 64 -59.59 2.51 -14.92
N TRP A 65 -58.39 3.05 -15.08
CA TRP A 65 -57.95 3.60 -16.35
C TRP A 65 -57.61 2.45 -17.32
N ILE A 66 -58.27 2.44 -18.48
CA ILE A 66 -58.02 1.47 -19.55
C ILE A 66 -57.42 2.22 -20.73
N PHE A 67 -56.41 1.64 -21.38
CA PHE A 67 -55.84 2.23 -22.59
C PHE A 67 -56.84 2.23 -23.74
N THR A 68 -57.00 3.37 -24.41
CA THR A 68 -57.98 3.52 -25.50
C THR A 68 -57.72 2.53 -26.65
N HIS A 69 -56.45 2.30 -27.02
CA HIS A 69 -56.12 1.31 -28.06
C HIS A 69 -56.54 -0.13 -27.70
N MET A 70 -56.61 -0.49 -26.42
CA MET A 70 -57.14 -1.79 -26.01
C MET A 70 -58.65 -1.89 -26.21
N ILE A 71 -59.38 -0.79 -26.09
CA ILE A 71 -60.81 -0.73 -26.37
C ILE A 71 -61.05 -0.89 -27.87
N SER A 72 -60.28 -0.17 -28.70
CA SER A 72 -60.31 -0.30 -30.16
C SER A 72 -59.92 -1.71 -30.63
N ASP A 73 -58.93 -2.35 -30.01
CA ASP A 73 -58.56 -3.74 -30.30
C ASP A 73 -59.69 -4.72 -29.92
N ARG A 74 -60.35 -4.52 -28.76
CA ARG A 74 -61.53 -5.33 -28.38
C ARG A 74 -62.67 -5.16 -29.37
N TYR A 75 -62.89 -3.95 -29.89
CA TYR A 75 -63.88 -3.67 -30.93
C TYR A 75 -63.55 -4.46 -32.22
N ASN A 76 -62.31 -4.40 -32.69
CA ASN A 76 -61.89 -5.16 -33.88
C ASN A 76 -62.10 -6.66 -33.75
N LEU A 77 -61.80 -7.23 -32.57
CA LEU A 77 -62.04 -8.64 -32.27
C LEU A 77 -63.53 -9.00 -32.24
N ARG A 78 -64.39 -8.13 -31.72
CA ARG A 78 -65.85 -8.34 -31.67
C ARG A 78 -66.50 -8.20 -33.05
N SER A 79 -66.01 -7.27 -33.86
CA SER A 79 -66.49 -7.02 -35.23
C SER A 79 -65.86 -7.94 -36.28
N ASN A 80 -65.06 -8.93 -35.87
CA ASN A 80 -64.36 -9.86 -36.76
C ASN A 80 -63.46 -9.20 -37.83
N LEU A 81 -62.94 -7.99 -37.57
CA LEU A 81 -62.05 -7.27 -38.50
C LEU A 81 -60.66 -7.92 -38.60
N TYR A 82 -60.20 -8.58 -37.53
CA TYR A 82 -59.09 -9.54 -37.57
C TYR A 82 -59.26 -10.64 -36.51
N LYS A 83 -58.64 -11.81 -36.74
CA LYS A 83 -58.73 -12.97 -35.85
C LYS A 83 -57.78 -12.86 -34.65
N LYS A 84 -58.18 -13.45 -33.51
CA LYS A 84 -57.35 -13.54 -32.31
C LYS A 84 -56.18 -14.52 -32.53
N ILE A 85 -54.97 -13.99 -32.68
CA ILE A 85 -53.74 -14.79 -32.78
C ILE A 85 -53.21 -15.11 -31.36
N LYS A 86 -52.87 -16.38 -31.09
CA LYS A 86 -52.33 -16.82 -29.79
C LYS A 86 -50.96 -16.17 -29.54
N ARG A 87 -50.77 -15.57 -28.35
CA ARG A 87 -49.54 -14.83 -27.96
C ARG A 87 -49.17 -13.66 -28.91
N SER A 88 -50.17 -12.95 -29.42
CA SER A 88 -49.97 -11.74 -30.25
C SER A 88 -49.95 -10.45 -29.42
N ASN A 89 -49.19 -9.47 -29.91
CA ASN A 89 -49.14 -8.11 -29.37
C ASN A 89 -49.96 -7.17 -30.27
N CYS A 90 -50.78 -6.32 -29.65
CA CYS A 90 -51.45 -5.22 -30.36
C CYS A 90 -50.46 -4.06 -30.51
N HIS A 91 -50.36 -3.50 -31.72
CA HIS A 91 -49.45 -2.41 -32.04
C HIS A 91 -50.14 -1.41 -32.98
N HIS A 92 -49.80 -0.13 -32.85
CA HIS A 92 -50.21 0.90 -33.80
C HIS A 92 -49.48 0.73 -35.13
N ILE A 93 -50.15 0.90 -36.27
CA ILE A 93 -49.50 0.82 -37.59
C ILE A 93 -48.59 2.04 -37.77
N ASP A 94 -49.07 3.21 -37.37
CA ASP A 94 -48.25 4.42 -37.29
C ASP A 94 -47.50 4.56 -35.95
N PHE A 95 -46.62 5.56 -35.86
CA PHE A 95 -45.91 5.90 -34.62
C PHE A 95 -46.74 6.76 -33.65
N ASN A 96 -47.96 7.13 -34.03
CA ASN A 96 -48.80 7.99 -33.22
C ASN A 96 -49.58 7.14 -32.22
N LYS A 97 -49.02 7.03 -31.01
CA LYS A 97 -49.60 6.30 -29.86
C LYS A 97 -51.02 6.72 -29.47
N ARG A 98 -51.50 7.85 -29.99
CA ARG A 98 -52.84 8.42 -29.71
C ARG A 98 -53.81 8.23 -30.86
N ASN A 99 -53.35 7.73 -32.02
CA ASN A 99 -54.24 7.36 -33.11
C ASN A 99 -54.88 6.01 -32.82
N ASN A 100 -55.94 6.03 -32.03
CA ASN A 100 -56.67 4.83 -31.60
C ASN A 100 -57.79 4.43 -32.57
N ASP A 101 -57.75 4.90 -33.82
CA ASP A 101 -58.67 4.43 -34.86
C ASP A 101 -58.53 2.90 -35.00
N PRO A 102 -59.63 2.13 -35.00
CA PRO A 102 -59.55 0.68 -35.12
C PRO A 102 -58.78 0.20 -36.37
N THR A 103 -58.74 0.99 -37.45
CA THR A 103 -57.98 0.69 -38.67
C THR A 103 -56.47 0.88 -38.52
N ASN A 104 -56.02 1.66 -37.52
CA ASN A 104 -54.60 1.90 -37.22
C ASN A 104 -54.01 0.89 -36.23
N LEU A 105 -54.72 -0.19 -35.92
CA LEU A 105 -54.24 -1.23 -35.00
C LEU A 105 -54.03 -2.56 -35.71
N ILE A 106 -52.91 -3.20 -35.43
CA ILE A 106 -52.57 -4.53 -35.94
C ILE A 106 -52.14 -5.45 -34.81
N ARG A 107 -52.46 -6.74 -34.93
CA ARG A 107 -51.93 -7.79 -34.05
C ARG A 107 -50.81 -8.54 -34.73
N LEU A 108 -49.62 -8.48 -34.14
CA LEU A 108 -48.41 -9.12 -34.65
C LEU A 108 -48.01 -10.28 -33.75
N THR A 109 -47.40 -11.31 -34.32
CA THR A 109 -46.70 -12.34 -33.54
C THR A 109 -45.49 -11.72 -32.83
N ARG A 110 -44.93 -12.45 -31.86
CA ARG A 110 -43.74 -11.98 -31.12
C ARG A 110 -42.56 -11.68 -32.05
N GLU A 111 -42.34 -12.52 -33.06
CA GLU A 111 -41.22 -12.35 -34.01
C GLU A 111 -41.44 -11.15 -34.92
N GLU A 112 -42.62 -11.01 -35.52
CA GLU A 112 -42.98 -9.86 -36.36
C GLU A 112 -42.91 -8.55 -35.59
N HIS A 113 -43.37 -8.55 -34.33
CA HIS A 113 -43.25 -7.40 -33.45
C HIS A 113 -41.79 -7.02 -33.20
N MET A 114 -40.91 -7.99 -32.91
CA MET A 114 -39.48 -7.70 -32.72
C MET A 114 -38.80 -7.22 -34.01
N LYS A 115 -39.19 -7.77 -35.17
CA LYS A 115 -38.73 -7.31 -36.48
C LYS A 115 -39.11 -5.85 -36.70
N LEU A 116 -40.37 -5.48 -36.44
CA LEU A 116 -40.84 -4.10 -36.52
C LEU A 116 -40.03 -3.15 -35.62
N HIS A 117 -39.75 -3.54 -34.36
CA HIS A 117 -38.90 -2.72 -33.48
C HIS A 117 -37.45 -2.58 -33.98
N THR A 118 -36.94 -3.60 -34.68
CA THR A 118 -35.62 -3.56 -35.30
C THR A 118 -35.59 -2.59 -36.48
N GLU A 119 -36.59 -2.65 -37.37
CA GLU A 119 -36.77 -1.71 -38.49
C GLU A 119 -36.92 -0.26 -37.99
N HIS A 120 -37.48 -0.09 -36.80
CA HIS A 120 -37.74 1.20 -36.17
C HIS A 120 -36.64 1.68 -35.22
N ILE A 121 -35.48 1.02 -35.19
CA ILE A 121 -34.41 1.34 -34.23
C ILE A 121 -33.87 2.77 -34.39
N GLU A 122 -33.76 3.26 -35.62
CA GLU A 122 -33.34 4.63 -35.95
C GLU A 122 -34.32 5.70 -35.45
N LYS A 123 -35.61 5.36 -35.34
CA LYS A 123 -36.65 6.24 -34.81
C LYS A 123 -36.76 6.16 -33.28
N THR A 124 -36.04 5.24 -32.64
CA THR A 124 -36.11 4.97 -31.20
C THR A 124 -34.73 5.05 -30.53
N LEU A 125 -34.03 3.93 -30.37
CA LEU A 125 -32.79 3.81 -29.59
C LEU A 125 -31.58 4.47 -30.27
N HIS A 126 -31.57 4.55 -31.60
CA HIS A 126 -30.43 5.07 -32.36
C HIS A 126 -30.49 6.57 -32.66
N ARG A 127 -31.53 7.26 -32.20
CA ARG A 127 -31.60 8.72 -32.29
C ARG A 127 -30.43 9.38 -31.56
N SER A 128 -29.94 10.50 -32.11
CA SER A 128 -28.80 11.25 -31.56
C SER A 128 -29.03 11.66 -30.09
N ASP A 129 -30.21 12.19 -29.76
CA ASP A 129 -30.57 12.61 -28.41
C ASP A 129 -30.59 11.45 -27.41
N VAL A 130 -31.02 10.26 -27.85
CA VAL A 130 -31.06 9.06 -27.00
C VAL A 130 -29.66 8.48 -26.79
N LYS A 131 -28.83 8.45 -27.84
CA LYS A 131 -27.42 8.06 -27.76
C LYS A 131 -26.66 8.96 -26.79
N GLU A 132 -26.84 10.27 -26.88
CA GLU A 132 -26.22 11.25 -25.98
C GLU A 132 -26.69 11.08 -24.53
N LYS A 133 -28.00 10.95 -24.30
CA LYS A 133 -28.55 10.62 -22.97
C LYS A 133 -27.95 9.34 -22.41
N SER A 134 -27.77 8.31 -23.23
CA SER A 134 -27.13 7.04 -22.82
C SER A 134 -25.66 7.25 -22.44
N ILE A 135 -24.89 8.01 -23.23
CA ILE A 135 -23.49 8.33 -22.93
C ILE A 135 -23.40 9.09 -21.60
N ASN A 136 -24.23 10.10 -21.40
CA ASN A 136 -24.23 10.90 -20.17
C ASN A 136 -24.64 10.06 -18.96
N ALA A 137 -25.65 9.19 -19.08
CA ALA A 137 -26.01 8.23 -18.04
C ALA A 137 -24.84 7.28 -17.69
N LYS A 138 -24.08 6.81 -18.68
CA LYS A 138 -22.91 5.93 -18.47
C LYS A 138 -21.72 6.65 -17.81
N ARG A 139 -21.68 7.98 -17.85
CA ARG A 139 -20.63 8.78 -17.23
C ARG A 139 -20.84 8.96 -15.73
N THR A 140 -22.05 8.78 -15.22
CA THR A 140 -22.34 8.96 -13.79
C THR A 140 -21.67 7.87 -12.95
N GLN A 141 -21.27 8.23 -11.74
CA GLN A 141 -20.65 7.30 -10.79
C GLN A 141 -21.61 6.16 -10.42
N GLU A 142 -22.88 6.49 -10.14
CA GLU A 142 -23.92 5.53 -9.79
C GLU A 142 -24.15 4.47 -10.89
N TYR A 143 -24.03 4.85 -12.18
CA TYR A 143 -24.08 3.87 -13.26
C TYR A 143 -22.83 3.00 -13.30
N ARG A 144 -21.65 3.58 -13.14
CA ARG A 144 -20.37 2.84 -13.17
C ARG A 144 -20.27 1.83 -12.04
N GLU A 145 -20.75 2.18 -10.84
CA GLU A 145 -20.78 1.31 -9.68
C GLU A 145 -21.74 0.14 -9.90
N ARG A 146 -22.99 0.42 -10.30
CA ARG A 146 -23.96 -0.64 -10.64
C ARG A 146 -23.50 -1.53 -11.80
N ALA A 147 -22.84 -0.95 -12.81
CA ALA A 147 -22.25 -1.70 -13.92
C ALA A 147 -21.09 -2.58 -13.44
N ARG A 148 -20.27 -2.09 -12.50
CA ARG A 148 -19.18 -2.85 -11.88
C ARG A 148 -19.73 -4.03 -11.08
N GLU A 149 -20.74 -3.82 -10.23
CA GLU A 149 -21.39 -4.89 -9.45
C GLU A 149 -21.94 -5.98 -10.36
N LYS A 150 -22.74 -5.60 -11.37
CA LYS A 150 -23.26 -6.56 -12.37
C LYS A 150 -22.16 -7.26 -13.16
N SER A 151 -21.03 -6.59 -13.37
CA SER A 151 -19.88 -7.19 -14.07
C SER A 151 -19.10 -8.16 -13.18
N LEU A 152 -19.10 -7.94 -11.86
CA LEU A 152 -18.52 -8.86 -10.90
C LEU A 152 -19.36 -10.13 -10.79
N GLU A 153 -20.69 -10.02 -10.79
CA GLU A 153 -21.60 -11.18 -10.84
C GLU A 153 -21.37 -12.07 -12.05
N LYS A 154 -20.97 -11.49 -13.20
CA LYS A 154 -20.73 -12.19 -14.47
C LYS A 154 -19.26 -12.31 -14.84
N ARG A 155 -18.36 -12.09 -13.87
CA ARG A 155 -16.91 -11.98 -14.10
C ARG A 155 -16.33 -13.19 -14.82
N GLU A 156 -16.73 -14.39 -14.41
CA GLU A 156 -16.22 -15.63 -15.03
C GLU A 156 -16.61 -15.73 -16.50
N ILE A 157 -17.86 -15.40 -16.82
CA ILE A 157 -18.38 -15.41 -18.19
C ILE A 157 -17.62 -14.38 -19.04
N PHE A 158 -17.42 -13.17 -18.52
CA PHE A 158 -16.67 -12.12 -19.22
C PHE A 158 -15.20 -12.48 -19.41
N SER A 159 -14.57 -13.08 -18.42
CA SER A 159 -13.20 -13.57 -18.51
C SER A 159 -13.07 -14.66 -19.59
N LYS A 160 -13.99 -15.64 -19.61
CA LYS A 160 -14.01 -16.71 -20.62
C LYS A 160 -14.20 -16.16 -22.04
N ASN A 161 -15.15 -15.23 -22.21
CA ASN A 161 -15.41 -14.59 -23.49
C ASN A 161 -14.23 -13.73 -23.96
N ALA A 162 -13.60 -12.98 -23.05
CA ALA A 162 -12.42 -12.20 -23.36
C ALA A 162 -11.28 -13.11 -23.83
N LYS A 163 -10.99 -14.21 -23.12
CA LYS A 163 -9.96 -15.18 -23.53
C LYS A 163 -10.23 -15.71 -24.96
N LYS A 164 -11.47 -16.13 -25.23
CA LYS A 164 -11.89 -16.59 -26.57
C LYS A 164 -11.72 -15.51 -27.65
N GLN A 165 -12.01 -14.25 -27.31
CA GLN A 165 -11.82 -13.12 -28.23
C GLN A 165 -10.33 -12.85 -28.50
N TRP A 166 -9.48 -12.94 -27.48
CA TRP A 166 -8.04 -12.79 -27.59
C TRP A 166 -7.35 -13.99 -28.27
N GLU A 167 -8.01 -15.12 -28.47
CA GLU A 167 -7.49 -16.20 -29.33
C GLU A 167 -7.46 -15.81 -30.80
N SER A 168 -8.38 -14.94 -31.25
CA SER A 168 -8.38 -14.42 -32.62
C SER A 168 -7.16 -13.54 -32.89
N LYS A 169 -6.39 -13.92 -33.91
CA LYS A 169 -5.21 -13.17 -34.37
C LYS A 169 -5.60 -11.79 -34.92
N GLU A 170 -6.67 -11.72 -35.69
CA GLU A 170 -7.19 -10.46 -36.25
C GLU A 170 -7.57 -9.46 -35.15
N TYR A 171 -8.22 -9.94 -34.09
CA TYR A 171 -8.58 -9.10 -32.95
C TYR A 171 -7.34 -8.63 -32.18
N LYS A 172 -6.36 -9.51 -31.96
CA LYS A 172 -5.07 -9.15 -31.36
C LYS A 172 -4.37 -8.04 -32.14
N ASP A 173 -4.23 -8.22 -33.45
CA ASP A 173 -3.56 -7.26 -34.33
C ASP A 173 -4.29 -5.91 -34.34
N TYR A 174 -5.63 -5.94 -34.39
CA TYR A 174 -6.46 -4.75 -34.25
C TYR A 174 -6.23 -4.02 -32.92
N MET A 175 -6.22 -4.76 -31.80
CA MET A 175 -6.00 -4.17 -30.47
C MET A 175 -4.59 -3.61 -30.30
N ILE A 176 -3.56 -4.29 -30.82
CA ILE A 176 -2.19 -3.78 -30.84
C ILE A 176 -2.13 -2.47 -31.63
N LYS A 177 -2.72 -2.43 -32.84
CA LYS A 177 -2.78 -1.22 -33.65
C LYS A 177 -3.46 -0.07 -32.91
N LYS A 178 -4.63 -0.32 -32.31
CA LYS A 178 -5.37 0.69 -31.54
C LYS A 178 -4.59 1.17 -30.32
N PHE A 179 -3.92 0.27 -29.61
CA PHE A 179 -3.06 0.64 -28.50
C PHE A 179 -1.87 1.49 -28.97
N LEU A 180 -1.22 1.15 -30.09
CA LEU A 180 -0.12 1.94 -30.64
C LEU A 180 -0.58 3.31 -31.12
N GLU A 181 -1.74 3.42 -31.76
CA GLU A 181 -2.37 4.69 -32.13
C GLU A 181 -2.61 5.56 -30.89
N PHE A 182 -3.19 4.99 -29.83
CA PHE A 182 -3.36 5.67 -28.54
C PHE A 182 -2.04 6.08 -27.90
N TYR A 183 -1.07 5.16 -27.81
CA TYR A 183 0.23 5.42 -27.21
C TYR A 183 0.99 6.50 -27.96
N LYS A 184 0.93 6.53 -29.30
CA LYS A 184 1.58 7.55 -30.14
C LYS A 184 0.86 8.91 -30.12
N SER A 185 -0.45 8.94 -29.94
CA SER A 185 -1.22 10.19 -29.85
C SER A 185 -1.22 10.81 -28.45
N ASN A 186 -1.03 10.03 -27.39
CA ASN A 186 -1.11 10.51 -26.01
C ASN A 186 0.25 10.61 -25.33
N GLU A 187 0.89 11.79 -25.45
CA GLU A 187 2.20 12.05 -24.85
C GLU A 187 2.18 11.99 -23.31
N GLU A 188 1.13 12.51 -22.68
CA GLU A 188 0.99 12.50 -21.21
C GLU A 188 1.00 11.07 -20.66
N TYR A 189 0.24 10.17 -21.31
CA TYR A 189 0.23 8.75 -20.97
C TYR A 189 1.61 8.13 -21.14
N ARG A 190 2.32 8.40 -22.24
CA ARG A 190 3.69 7.87 -22.45
C ARG A 190 4.63 8.31 -21.33
N ASN A 191 4.63 9.60 -21.01
CA ASN A 191 5.52 10.16 -19.99
C ASN A 191 5.21 9.57 -18.60
N LYS A 192 3.93 9.46 -18.25
CA LYS A 192 3.50 8.83 -17.00
C LYS A 192 3.90 7.35 -16.94
N ASN A 193 3.65 6.60 -18.02
CA ASN A 193 3.99 5.19 -18.11
C ASN A 193 5.51 4.97 -18.02
N ASN A 194 6.32 5.78 -18.72
CA ASN A 194 7.77 5.68 -18.69
C ASN A 194 8.35 6.00 -17.30
N LYS A 195 7.80 7.00 -16.61
CA LYS A 195 8.16 7.30 -15.21
C LYS A 195 7.83 6.13 -14.29
N GLN A 196 6.65 5.54 -14.44
CA GLN A 196 6.23 4.39 -13.64
C GLN A 196 7.11 3.17 -13.91
N LEU A 197 7.35 2.83 -15.18
CA LEU A 197 8.23 1.72 -15.57
C LEU A 197 9.65 1.91 -15.03
N ASN A 198 10.22 3.11 -15.13
CA ASN A 198 11.55 3.39 -14.60
C ASN A 198 11.59 3.23 -13.07
N LYS A 199 10.56 3.69 -12.35
CA LYS A 199 10.45 3.52 -10.89
C LYS A 199 10.38 2.04 -10.52
N GLU A 200 9.51 1.27 -11.16
CA GLU A 200 9.37 -0.17 -10.90
C GLU A 200 10.61 -0.95 -11.30
N GLN A 201 11.27 -0.61 -12.42
CA GLN A 201 12.54 -1.21 -12.80
C GLN A 201 13.64 -0.94 -11.77
N LYS A 202 13.77 0.31 -11.28
CA LYS A 202 14.73 0.62 -10.20
C LYS A 202 14.46 -0.20 -8.95
N LYS A 203 13.18 -0.33 -8.57
CA LYS A 203 12.77 -1.14 -7.43
C LYS A 203 13.14 -2.61 -7.65
N TYR A 204 12.74 -3.18 -8.78
CA TYR A 204 13.03 -4.57 -9.14
C TYR A 204 14.53 -4.86 -9.16
N TRP A 205 15.32 -4.01 -9.81
CA TRP A 205 16.76 -4.17 -9.93
C TRP A 205 17.55 -3.72 -8.70
N SER A 206 16.93 -3.10 -7.69
CA SER A 206 17.59 -2.80 -6.42
C SER A 206 17.83 -4.05 -5.57
N ASP A 207 17.03 -5.08 -5.77
CA ASP A 207 17.20 -6.40 -5.17
C ASP A 207 18.36 -7.17 -5.86
N GLU A 208 19.28 -7.67 -5.05
CA GLU A 208 20.44 -8.44 -5.51
C GLU A 208 20.05 -9.80 -6.10
N ASN A 209 19.00 -10.43 -5.57
CA ASN A 209 18.55 -11.73 -6.06
C ASN A 209 18.04 -11.65 -7.49
N ASN A 210 17.30 -10.58 -7.83
CA ASN A 210 16.85 -10.34 -9.20
C ASN A 210 18.03 -10.17 -10.17
N ARG A 211 19.08 -9.45 -9.74
CA ARG A 211 20.30 -9.29 -10.54
C ARG A 211 21.03 -10.62 -10.75
N LYS A 212 21.17 -11.44 -9.70
CA LYS A 212 21.77 -12.79 -9.79
C LYS A 212 20.97 -13.70 -10.71
N ASN A 213 19.66 -13.81 -10.49
CA ASN A 213 18.76 -14.64 -11.30
C ASN A 213 18.81 -14.22 -12.77
N GLN A 214 18.83 -12.92 -13.07
CA GLN A 214 18.97 -12.45 -14.44
C GLN A 214 20.33 -12.83 -15.03
N SER A 215 21.41 -12.68 -14.27
CA SER A 215 22.75 -13.07 -14.70
C SER A 215 22.82 -14.56 -15.05
N GLU A 216 22.24 -15.43 -14.22
CA GLU A 216 22.17 -16.87 -14.46
C GLU A 216 21.33 -17.20 -15.70
N LYS A 217 20.16 -16.56 -15.87
CA LYS A 217 19.33 -16.72 -17.07
C LYS A 217 20.07 -16.34 -18.34
N VAL A 218 20.80 -15.22 -18.33
CA VAL A 218 21.60 -14.77 -19.48
C VAL A 218 22.73 -15.75 -19.76
N LYS A 219 23.40 -16.26 -18.71
CA LYS A 219 24.46 -17.27 -18.86
C LYS A 219 23.91 -18.55 -19.50
N LYS A 220 22.83 -19.10 -18.95
CA LYS A 220 22.14 -20.29 -19.46
C LYS A 220 21.68 -20.11 -20.91
N TYR A 221 21.10 -18.94 -21.24
CA TYR A 221 20.69 -18.63 -22.61
C TYR A 221 21.85 -18.75 -23.61
N PHE A 222 23.03 -18.24 -23.27
CA PHE A 222 24.21 -18.34 -24.15
C PHE A 222 24.89 -19.71 -24.14
N GLU A 223 24.71 -20.51 -23.10
CA GLU A 223 25.14 -21.91 -23.07
C GLU A 223 24.25 -22.78 -23.96
N GLU A 224 22.94 -22.55 -23.93
CA GLU A 224 21.95 -23.28 -24.75
C GLU A 224 21.94 -22.82 -26.21
N ASN A 225 22.34 -21.57 -26.49
CA ASN A 225 22.33 -20.97 -27.82
C ASN A 225 23.74 -20.55 -28.24
N ILE A 226 24.61 -21.53 -28.45
CA ILE A 226 26.06 -21.33 -28.70
C ILE A 226 26.30 -20.41 -29.92
N TYR A 227 25.52 -20.59 -31.00
CA TYR A 227 25.62 -19.80 -32.23
C TYR A 227 25.17 -18.33 -32.07
N MET A 228 24.43 -17.98 -31.01
CA MET A 228 23.94 -16.61 -30.81
C MET A 228 25.08 -15.63 -30.56
N ARG A 229 26.20 -16.07 -29.98
CA ARG A 229 27.39 -15.21 -29.80
C ARG A 229 27.97 -14.77 -31.13
N ASP A 230 28.14 -15.72 -32.05
CA ASP A 230 28.68 -15.45 -33.39
C ASP A 230 27.70 -14.61 -34.21
N MET A 231 26.40 -14.92 -34.14
CA MET A 231 25.36 -14.13 -34.81
C MET A 231 25.34 -12.68 -34.31
N LEU A 232 25.37 -12.46 -33.00
CA LEU A 232 25.40 -11.11 -32.41
C LEU A 232 26.71 -10.37 -32.72
N SER A 233 27.83 -11.09 -32.78
CA SER A 233 29.13 -10.53 -33.19
C SER A 233 29.08 -10.05 -34.64
N ASN A 234 28.62 -10.89 -35.56
CA ASN A 234 28.46 -10.54 -36.98
C ASN A 234 27.49 -9.36 -37.15
N LEU A 235 26.35 -9.39 -36.46
CA LEU A 235 25.39 -8.28 -36.45
C LEU A 235 26.02 -6.98 -35.93
N SER A 236 26.84 -7.06 -34.88
CA SER A 236 27.59 -5.91 -34.36
C SER A 236 28.54 -5.35 -35.44
N ILE A 237 29.31 -6.22 -36.10
CA ILE A 237 30.23 -5.82 -37.19
C ILE A 237 29.46 -5.12 -38.31
N GLU A 238 28.32 -5.67 -38.75
CA GLU A 238 27.47 -5.04 -39.77
C GLU A 238 26.92 -3.68 -39.32
N GLN A 239 26.47 -3.59 -38.07
CA GLN A 239 25.99 -2.32 -37.50
C GLN A 239 27.11 -1.26 -37.43
N TRP A 240 28.34 -1.65 -37.10
CA TRP A 240 29.50 -0.75 -37.08
C TRP A 240 30.00 -0.37 -38.47
N ARG A 241 29.64 -1.12 -39.52
CA ARG A 241 29.89 -0.72 -40.92
C ARG A 241 28.83 0.24 -41.46
N ASN A 242 27.66 0.31 -40.84
CA ASN A 242 26.58 1.18 -41.28
C ASN A 242 26.84 2.65 -40.87
N SER A 243 27.26 3.47 -41.84
CA SER A 243 27.58 4.90 -41.64
C SER A 243 26.39 5.72 -41.13
N ASN A 244 25.17 5.45 -41.60
CA ASN A 244 23.97 6.15 -41.14
C ASN A 244 23.67 5.84 -39.68
N LEU A 245 23.82 4.58 -39.27
CA LEU A 245 23.64 4.16 -37.88
C LEU A 245 24.71 4.77 -36.97
N LEU A 246 25.97 4.84 -37.42
CA LEU A 246 27.04 5.50 -36.69
C LEU A 246 26.78 7.00 -36.52
N LYS A 247 26.34 7.69 -37.57
CA LYS A 247 25.99 9.11 -37.52
C LYS A 247 24.86 9.35 -36.54
N TRP A 248 23.78 8.56 -36.64
CA TRP A 248 22.66 8.62 -35.70
C TRP A 248 23.12 8.36 -34.25
N ARG A 249 23.94 7.33 -34.01
CA ARG A 249 24.50 7.05 -32.67
C ARG A 249 25.33 8.23 -32.14
N SER A 250 26.15 8.84 -32.99
CA SER A 250 26.98 9.99 -32.63
C SER A 250 26.11 11.20 -32.24
N GLU A 251 25.10 11.51 -33.05
CA GLU A 251 24.16 12.61 -32.79
C GLU A 251 23.34 12.38 -31.52
N ASN A 252 22.79 11.17 -31.33
CA ASN A 252 22.05 10.82 -30.11
C ASN A 252 22.95 10.85 -28.88
N THR A 253 24.19 10.34 -29.00
CA THR A 253 25.18 10.43 -27.93
C THR A 253 25.46 11.90 -27.62
N ARG A 254 25.68 12.76 -28.62
CA ARG A 254 25.90 14.20 -28.42
C ARG A 254 24.72 14.86 -27.70
N GLN A 255 23.49 14.53 -28.08
CA GLN A 255 22.27 15.03 -27.42
C GLN A 255 22.17 14.56 -25.96
N GLN A 256 22.59 13.33 -25.65
CA GLN A 256 22.64 12.81 -24.27
C GLN A 256 23.78 13.43 -23.45
N TRP A 257 24.86 13.86 -24.10
CA TRP A 257 26.04 14.48 -23.48
C TRP A 257 25.82 15.98 -23.18
N THR A 258 24.72 16.27 -22.49
CA THR A 258 24.44 17.59 -21.92
C THR A 258 25.53 18.00 -20.91
N ASP A 259 25.66 19.30 -20.63
CA ASP A 259 26.65 19.80 -19.68
C ASP A 259 26.41 19.24 -18.26
N GLU A 260 25.15 19.03 -17.88
CA GLU A 260 24.77 18.37 -16.64
C GLU A 260 25.26 16.91 -16.60
N PHE A 261 25.05 16.15 -17.69
CA PHE A 261 25.52 14.77 -17.77
C PHE A 261 27.05 14.69 -17.73
N ARG A 262 27.75 15.61 -18.41
CA ARG A 262 29.22 15.73 -18.37
C ARG A 262 29.73 15.92 -16.96
N LYS A 263 29.15 16.87 -16.23
CA LYS A 263 29.52 17.16 -14.84
C LYS A 263 29.30 15.95 -13.94
N LYS A 264 28.12 15.33 -14.00
CA LYS A 264 27.78 14.13 -13.20
C LYS A 264 28.66 12.93 -13.52
N ARG A 265 29.00 12.73 -14.80
CA ARG A 265 29.91 11.67 -15.24
C ARG A 265 31.34 11.94 -14.74
N MET A 266 31.80 13.18 -14.80
CA MET A 266 33.11 13.58 -14.26
C MET A 266 33.19 13.37 -12.75
N GLU A 267 32.15 13.73 -12.00
CA GLU A 267 32.05 13.47 -10.55
C GLU A 267 32.12 11.98 -10.23
N SER A 268 31.35 11.16 -10.95
CA SER A 268 31.35 9.70 -10.77
C SER A 268 32.71 9.07 -11.12
N TYR A 269 33.35 9.55 -12.19
CA TYR A 269 34.69 9.14 -12.58
C TYR A 269 35.69 9.51 -11.49
N ASN A 270 35.74 10.79 -11.10
CA ASN A 270 36.60 11.30 -10.03
C ASN A 270 36.43 10.52 -8.72
N GLN A 271 35.19 10.22 -8.31
CA GLN A 271 34.91 9.41 -7.13
C GLN A 271 35.46 8.00 -7.24
N THR A 272 35.39 7.38 -8.42
CA THR A 272 35.93 6.03 -8.66
C THR A 272 37.44 6.02 -8.52
N TYR A 273 38.13 6.97 -9.16
CA TYR A 273 39.59 7.11 -9.07
C TYR A 273 40.04 7.41 -7.64
N LEU A 274 39.35 8.33 -6.97
CA LEU A 274 39.63 8.69 -5.58
C LEU A 274 39.44 7.50 -4.64
N ASN A 275 38.28 6.84 -4.69
CA ASN A 275 37.96 5.72 -3.78
C ASN A 275 38.88 4.52 -3.98
N LYS A 276 39.12 4.10 -5.23
CA LYS A 276 40.00 2.95 -5.50
C LYS A 276 41.43 3.23 -5.05
N SER A 277 41.88 4.46 -5.25
CA SER A 277 43.24 4.82 -4.89
C SER A 277 43.43 5.02 -3.39
N LEU A 278 42.49 5.66 -2.70
CA LEU A 278 42.48 5.77 -1.24
C LEU A 278 42.34 4.40 -0.57
N LYS A 279 41.58 3.47 -1.16
CA LYS A 279 41.47 2.09 -0.68
C LYS A 279 42.83 1.39 -0.69
N LEU A 280 43.57 1.48 -1.80
CA LEU A 280 44.92 0.92 -1.90
C LEU A 280 45.87 1.58 -0.89
N MET A 281 45.83 2.91 -0.77
CA MET A 281 46.65 3.63 0.21
C MET A 281 46.30 3.24 1.65
N LYS A 282 45.02 2.99 1.95
CA LYS A 282 44.57 2.53 3.28
C LYS A 282 45.14 1.16 3.61
N THR A 283 45.14 0.22 2.66
CA THR A 283 45.75 -1.10 2.85
C THR A 283 47.25 -0.98 3.15
N ILE A 284 47.97 -0.14 2.40
CA ILE A 284 49.40 0.10 2.63
C ILE A 284 49.63 0.76 4.00
N TYR A 285 48.81 1.74 4.37
CA TYR A 285 48.87 2.41 5.67
C TYR A 285 48.58 1.45 6.83
N GLU A 286 47.68 0.48 6.66
CA GLU A 286 47.38 -0.51 7.70
C GLU A 286 48.56 -1.45 7.95
N GLU A 287 49.28 -1.83 6.89
CA GLU A 287 50.41 -2.75 6.90
C GLU A 287 51.72 -2.08 7.38
N TYR A 288 52.05 -0.89 6.85
CA TYR A 288 53.33 -0.23 7.12
C TYR A 288 53.24 0.95 8.10
N LYS A 289 52.03 1.33 8.54
CA LYS A 289 51.74 2.53 9.36
C LYS A 289 52.16 3.87 8.74
N GLU A 290 52.61 3.85 7.49
CA GLU A 290 53.07 5.01 6.72
C GLU A 290 52.69 4.81 5.25
N ILE A 291 52.43 5.90 4.54
CA ILE A 291 52.16 5.88 3.09
C ILE A 291 53.45 6.24 2.34
N ARG A 292 54.16 5.23 1.83
CA ARG A 292 55.37 5.43 1.03
C ARG A 292 55.08 5.37 -0.47
N GLU A 293 55.58 6.36 -1.23
CA GLU A 293 55.28 6.55 -2.66
C GLU A 293 55.84 5.43 -3.55
N ASP A 294 57.01 4.92 -3.23
CA ASP A 294 57.67 3.80 -3.89
C ASP A 294 56.85 2.51 -3.78
N ILE A 295 56.38 2.18 -2.57
CA ILE A 295 55.53 1.01 -2.31
C ILE A 295 54.18 1.14 -3.01
N TYR A 296 53.53 2.31 -2.89
CA TYR A 296 52.26 2.56 -3.56
C TYR A 296 52.36 2.39 -5.08
N ASN A 297 53.41 2.96 -5.69
CA ASN A 297 53.60 2.87 -7.13
C ASN A 297 53.97 1.45 -7.59
N MET A 298 54.68 0.68 -6.77
CA MET A 298 54.96 -0.74 -7.03
C MET A 298 53.67 -1.56 -7.00
N GLU A 299 52.88 -1.46 -5.93
CA GLU A 299 51.61 -2.20 -5.78
C GLU A 299 50.59 -1.83 -6.85
N ARG A 300 50.48 -0.54 -7.18
CA ARG A 300 49.65 -0.07 -8.29
C ARG A 300 50.02 -0.69 -9.63
N LYS A 301 51.33 -0.83 -9.92
CA LYS A 301 51.79 -1.47 -11.17
C LYS A 301 51.49 -2.97 -11.17
N LYS A 302 51.60 -3.65 -10.04
CA LYS A 302 51.21 -5.07 -9.90
C LYS A 302 49.72 -5.28 -10.15
N ILE A 303 48.86 -4.41 -9.62
CA ILE A 303 47.40 -4.50 -9.80
C ILE A 303 46.98 -4.27 -11.26
N GLY A 304 47.69 -3.41 -11.99
CA GLY A 304 47.42 -3.15 -13.42
C GLY A 304 46.10 -2.42 -13.72
N ASP A 305 45.36 -2.00 -12.69
CA ASP A 305 44.11 -1.25 -12.85
C ASP A 305 44.41 0.22 -13.21
N ARG A 306 44.07 0.61 -14.45
CA ARG A 306 44.25 1.98 -14.97
C ARG A 306 43.49 3.04 -14.17
N SER A 307 42.50 2.64 -13.37
CA SER A 307 41.74 3.54 -12.51
C SER A 307 42.42 3.85 -11.17
N ILE A 308 43.56 3.21 -10.87
CA ILE A 308 44.43 3.57 -9.75
C ILE A 308 45.56 4.45 -10.28
N ILE A 309 45.51 5.74 -9.97
CA ILE A 309 46.45 6.75 -10.50
C ILE A 309 47.64 6.95 -9.57
N LYS A 310 48.68 7.67 -10.01
CA LYS A 310 49.88 7.87 -9.18
C LYS A 310 49.52 8.67 -7.93
N ILE A 311 50.25 8.46 -6.84
CA ILE A 311 50.04 9.22 -5.60
C ILE A 311 50.18 10.73 -5.84
N SER A 312 51.16 11.15 -6.64
CA SER A 312 51.32 12.53 -7.11
C SER A 312 50.12 13.05 -7.89
N THR A 313 49.50 12.20 -8.73
CA THR A 313 48.30 12.57 -9.49
C THR A 313 47.07 12.70 -8.59
N ILE A 314 46.85 11.80 -7.61
CA ILE A 314 45.77 11.95 -6.62
C ILE A 314 45.96 13.19 -5.78
N ARG A 315 47.18 13.38 -5.26
CA ARG A 315 47.54 14.50 -4.41
C ARG A 315 47.24 15.82 -5.12
N ASN A 316 47.69 15.97 -6.37
CA ASN A 316 47.45 17.19 -7.14
C ASN A 316 45.98 17.34 -7.57
N ARG A 317 45.32 16.24 -7.95
CA ARG A 317 43.96 16.27 -8.50
C ARG A 317 42.86 16.43 -7.45
N PHE A 318 43.06 15.92 -6.24
CA PHE A 318 42.02 15.88 -5.18
C PHE A 318 42.41 16.60 -3.89
N PHE A 319 43.70 16.79 -3.63
CA PHE A 319 44.21 17.36 -2.37
C PHE A 319 45.10 18.59 -2.59
N LEU A 320 45.06 19.20 -3.79
CA LEU A 320 45.78 20.43 -4.13
C LEU A 320 47.30 20.37 -3.89
N GLY A 321 47.90 19.17 -3.96
CA GLY A 321 49.32 18.98 -3.69
C GLY A 321 49.66 18.80 -2.20
N ASN A 322 48.70 18.94 -1.28
CA ASN A 322 48.91 18.76 0.15
C ASN A 322 48.90 17.27 0.53
N PHE A 323 50.02 16.79 1.07
CA PHE A 323 50.19 15.39 1.46
C PHE A 323 49.53 15.07 2.81
N GLU A 324 49.53 15.99 3.77
CA GLU A 324 48.90 15.80 5.09
C GLU A 324 47.40 15.55 4.95
N ASN A 325 46.71 16.33 4.10
CA ASN A 325 45.28 16.14 3.84
C ASN A 325 44.98 14.81 3.15
N LEU A 326 45.88 14.35 2.28
CA LEU A 326 45.77 13.03 1.65
C LEU A 326 45.94 11.93 2.70
N GLU A 327 46.94 12.05 3.58
CA GLU A 327 47.21 11.10 4.64
C GLU A 327 46.05 11.03 5.64
N GLU A 328 45.50 12.19 6.03
CA GLU A 328 44.29 12.29 6.85
C GLU A 328 43.08 11.63 6.16
N ALA A 329 42.88 11.89 4.87
CA ALA A 329 41.81 11.27 4.11
C ALA A 329 41.97 9.75 3.96
N VAL A 330 43.20 9.24 3.90
CA VAL A 330 43.48 7.80 3.92
C VAL A 330 43.21 7.24 5.32
N LYS A 331 43.68 7.89 6.39
CA LYS A 331 43.39 7.50 7.77
C LYS A 331 41.88 7.37 8.01
N ASN A 332 41.13 8.36 7.53
CA ASN A 332 39.67 8.47 7.64
C ASN A 332 38.89 7.86 6.45
N PHE A 333 39.55 7.10 5.57
CA PHE A 333 38.89 6.47 4.43
C PHE A 333 37.87 5.44 4.96
N ASN A 334 36.62 5.52 4.46
CA ASN A 334 35.41 4.81 4.93
C ASN A 334 34.61 5.49 6.06
N HIS A 335 34.95 6.73 6.43
CA HIS A 335 34.11 7.60 7.28
C HIS A 335 33.34 8.61 6.40
N LYS A 336 32.08 8.98 6.73
CA LYS A 336 31.22 9.87 5.93
C LYS A 336 30.74 11.09 6.73
N VAL A 337 31.01 12.29 6.22
CA VAL A 337 30.51 13.57 6.77
C VAL A 337 29.12 13.87 6.21
N VAL A 338 28.16 14.21 7.07
CA VAL A 338 26.75 14.41 6.69
C VAL A 338 26.43 15.90 6.42
N ARG A 339 27.06 16.84 7.13
CA ARG A 339 26.94 18.30 6.93
C ARG A 339 28.15 19.02 7.53
N ILE A 340 28.56 20.14 6.92
CA ILE A 340 29.60 21.05 7.43
C ILE A 340 29.05 22.47 7.39
N GLU A 341 29.12 23.18 8.52
CA GLU A 341 28.82 24.61 8.61
C GLU A 341 29.98 25.37 9.22
N LYS A 342 30.31 26.52 8.62
CA LYS A 342 31.37 27.41 9.09
C LYS A 342 30.76 28.59 9.81
N LEU A 343 31.17 28.76 11.06
CA LEU A 343 30.78 29.88 11.90
C LEU A 343 31.68 31.09 11.60
N THR A 344 31.09 32.27 11.57
CA THR A 344 31.74 33.55 11.23
C THR A 344 32.50 34.17 12.39
N GLU A 345 32.32 33.68 13.61
CA GLU A 345 32.95 34.18 14.82
C GLU A 345 33.45 33.03 15.70
N LYS A 346 34.48 33.26 16.51
CA LYS A 346 35.02 32.24 17.45
C LYS A 346 34.19 32.22 18.74
N MET A 347 33.95 31.02 19.29
CA MET A 347 33.15 30.78 20.50
C MET A 347 33.78 29.71 21.40
N ASP A 348 33.56 29.81 22.71
CA ASP A 348 33.98 28.82 23.72
C ASP A 348 33.07 27.57 23.71
N VAL A 349 33.61 26.39 24.04
CA VAL A 349 32.87 25.12 23.96
C VAL A 349 32.63 24.53 25.35
N TYR A 350 31.36 24.48 25.74
CA TYR A 350 30.86 23.92 27.00
C TYR A 350 29.67 22.98 26.70
N ASP A 351 29.40 22.00 27.57
CA ASP A 351 28.33 21.01 27.41
C ASP A 351 26.98 21.74 27.31
N ALA A 352 26.37 21.71 26.11
CA ALA A 352 25.21 22.53 25.79
C ALA A 352 24.11 21.66 25.14
N GLU A 353 22.96 21.62 25.81
CA GLU A 353 21.72 21.00 25.32
C GLU A 353 21.05 21.91 24.28
N VAL A 354 20.60 21.36 23.15
CA VAL A 354 19.72 22.09 22.22
C VAL A 354 18.26 21.75 22.55
N PRO A 355 17.44 22.72 22.98
CA PRO A 355 16.06 22.47 23.35
C PRO A 355 15.27 21.79 22.22
N ASN A 356 14.51 20.75 22.58
CA ASN A 356 13.73 19.87 21.70
C ASN A 356 14.53 18.83 20.88
N THR A 357 15.81 18.59 21.19
CA THR A 357 16.55 17.42 20.66
C THR A 357 17.31 16.69 21.75
N HIS A 358 17.34 15.36 21.69
CA HIS A 358 17.93 14.49 22.71
C HIS A 358 19.40 14.10 22.36
N ASN A 359 20.31 15.04 22.02
CA ASN A 359 21.71 14.73 21.65
C ASN A 359 22.74 15.81 22.08
N PHE A 360 24.00 15.40 22.36
CA PHE A 360 25.13 16.26 22.82
C PHE A 360 26.47 15.91 22.09
N ALA A 361 27.48 16.81 22.10
CA ALA A 361 28.76 16.68 21.38
C ALA A 361 30.02 16.84 22.27
N LEU A 362 31.08 16.06 22.01
CA LEU A 362 32.43 16.19 22.61
C LEU A 362 33.48 16.57 21.54
N ALA A 363 34.61 17.15 21.96
CA ALA A 363 35.69 17.71 21.12
C ALA A 363 36.34 16.76 20.09
N ALA A 364 36.09 15.44 20.18
CA ALA A 364 36.58 14.42 19.24
C ALA A 364 35.47 13.70 18.44
N GLY A 365 34.25 14.26 18.40
CA GLY A 365 33.24 13.84 17.42
C GLY A 365 32.61 12.47 17.65
N VAL A 366 32.44 12.01 18.89
CA VAL A 366 31.68 10.80 19.22
C VAL A 366 30.31 11.19 19.79
N VAL A 367 29.24 10.72 19.13
CA VAL A 367 27.83 10.94 19.53
C VAL A 367 27.39 9.88 20.54
N VAL A 368 27.00 10.29 21.75
CA VAL A 368 26.53 9.42 22.84
C VAL A 368 25.39 10.12 23.58
N HIS A 369 24.22 9.48 23.72
CA HIS A 369 23.19 9.93 24.65
C HIS A 369 22.83 8.85 25.68
N ASN A 370 22.55 9.31 26.91
CA ASN A 370 22.93 8.77 28.23
C ASN A 370 21.69 8.66 29.13
N SER A 371 21.57 7.73 30.08
CA SER A 371 22.51 7.37 31.16
C SER A 371 23.16 5.99 31.02
N ALA A 372 22.49 5.06 30.33
CA ALA A 372 22.99 3.72 30.07
C ALA A 372 24.22 3.71 29.14
N LYS A 373 24.33 4.69 28.22
CA LYS A 373 25.45 4.76 27.25
C LYS A 373 26.75 5.32 27.85
N GLN A 374 26.65 6.05 28.96
CA GLN A 374 27.77 6.49 29.80
C GLN A 374 28.22 5.36 30.73
N GLY A 375 27.28 4.61 31.32
CA GLY A 375 27.59 3.50 32.23
C GLY A 375 28.05 2.21 31.54
N ARG A 376 27.69 1.96 30.26
CA ARG A 376 28.00 0.68 29.58
C ARG A 376 29.49 0.44 29.36
N ASN A 377 29.87 -0.84 29.37
CA ASN A 377 31.10 -1.28 28.73
C ASN A 377 30.91 -1.31 27.21
N ARG A 378 31.57 -0.40 26.50
CA ARG A 378 31.43 -0.20 25.05
C ARG A 378 31.99 -1.37 24.22
N GLU A 379 32.83 -2.22 24.78
CA GLU A 379 33.41 -3.39 24.10
C GLU A 379 32.38 -4.50 23.92
N ILE A 380 31.48 -4.67 24.90
CA ILE A 380 30.59 -5.85 24.98
C ILE A 380 29.09 -5.51 25.02
N GLN A 381 28.70 -4.24 25.18
CA GLN A 381 27.29 -3.84 25.31
C GLN A 381 26.87 -2.83 24.25
N ALA A 382 25.85 -3.20 23.46
CA ALA A 382 25.12 -2.32 22.56
C ALA A 382 23.82 -1.85 23.21
N ILE A 383 23.39 -0.61 22.93
CA ILE A 383 22.13 -0.04 23.43
C ILE A 383 21.31 0.45 22.25
N LEU A 384 20.06 0.01 22.19
CA LEU A 384 19.07 0.50 21.25
C LEU A 384 17.99 1.29 22.04
N PRO A 385 18.01 2.63 22.02
CA PRO A 385 16.99 3.42 22.69
C PRO A 385 15.67 3.32 21.91
N LEU A 386 14.60 2.95 22.62
CA LEU A 386 13.26 2.82 22.04
C LEU A 386 12.31 3.72 22.82
N PHE A 387 11.75 4.73 22.15
CA PHE A 387 10.91 5.74 22.80
C PHE A 387 9.45 5.35 22.77
N GLY A 388 8.78 5.34 23.92
CA GLY A 388 7.34 5.09 24.06
C GLY A 388 6.90 3.66 23.67
N LYS A 389 5.61 3.37 23.87
CA LYS A 389 5.03 2.04 23.62
C LYS A 389 5.19 1.62 22.14
N ILE A 390 5.58 0.37 21.91
CA ILE A 390 5.63 -0.21 20.57
C ILE A 390 4.25 -0.67 20.13
N LEU A 391 4.09 -0.89 18.83
CA LEU A 391 2.85 -1.40 18.26
C LEU A 391 2.56 -2.80 18.79
N ASN A 392 1.33 -3.06 19.23
CA ASN A 392 0.89 -4.41 19.58
C ASN A 392 0.80 -5.25 18.31
N THR A 393 1.72 -6.20 18.15
CA THR A 393 1.83 -7.01 16.95
C THR A 393 0.81 -8.14 16.86
N GLU A 394 0.14 -8.48 17.96
CA GLU A 394 -0.94 -9.47 17.96
C GLU A 394 -2.12 -9.07 17.05
N LYS A 395 -2.47 -7.79 17.08
CA LYS A 395 -3.59 -7.21 16.31
C LYS A 395 -3.17 -6.64 14.96
N THR A 396 -1.87 -6.69 14.67
CA THR A 396 -1.31 -5.92 13.56
C THR A 396 -0.78 -6.86 12.49
N ARG A 397 -1.24 -6.63 11.25
CA ARG A 397 -0.68 -7.28 10.07
C ARG A 397 0.83 -7.03 9.92
N LEU A 398 1.54 -8.03 9.41
CA LEU A 398 3.01 -8.03 9.31
C LEU A 398 3.59 -6.85 8.51
N ASP A 399 2.87 -6.36 7.49
CA ASP A 399 3.27 -5.19 6.70
C ASP A 399 3.41 -3.93 7.57
N LYS A 400 2.42 -3.66 8.43
CA LYS A 400 2.47 -2.54 9.38
C LYS A 400 3.52 -2.74 10.47
N VAL A 401 3.82 -3.98 10.86
CA VAL A 401 4.89 -4.30 11.81
C VAL A 401 6.26 -3.93 11.22
N ILE A 402 6.50 -4.23 9.95
CA ILE A 402 7.74 -3.93 9.23
C ILE A 402 7.89 -2.43 8.95
N ASP A 403 6.77 -1.73 8.67
CA ASP A 403 6.77 -0.28 8.42
C ASP A 403 6.93 0.56 9.71
N SER A 404 6.83 -0.05 10.89
CA SER A 404 7.07 0.63 12.17
C SER A 404 8.55 0.94 12.35
N ASP A 405 8.92 2.23 12.40
CA ASP A 405 10.33 2.65 12.55
C ASP A 405 11.03 2.05 13.78
N LYS A 406 10.30 1.87 14.89
CA LYS A 406 10.82 1.27 16.13
C LYS A 406 11.14 -0.22 15.94
N LEU A 407 10.20 -0.98 15.39
CA LEU A 407 10.37 -2.43 15.19
C LEU A 407 11.35 -2.71 14.05
N LYS A 408 11.33 -1.90 12.99
CA LYS A 408 12.32 -1.95 11.91
C LYS A 408 13.74 -1.76 12.42
N SER A 409 13.96 -0.78 13.29
CA SER A 409 15.27 -0.55 13.92
C SER A 409 15.71 -1.75 14.77
N LEU A 410 14.78 -2.34 15.53
CA LEU A 410 15.03 -3.55 16.32
C LEU A 410 15.38 -4.76 15.45
N ILE A 411 14.60 -5.03 14.39
CA ILE A 411 14.83 -6.15 13.45
C ILE A 411 16.21 -6.02 12.78
N ILE A 412 16.56 -4.80 12.33
CA ILE A 412 17.87 -4.52 11.71
C ILE A 412 19.01 -4.74 12.73
N ALA A 413 18.83 -4.32 13.98
CA ALA A 413 19.83 -4.49 15.02
C ALA A 413 20.06 -5.97 15.36
N ILE A 414 19.00 -6.77 15.47
CA ILE A 414 19.09 -8.23 15.71
C ILE A 414 19.77 -8.93 14.53
N GLY A 415 19.43 -8.53 13.30
CA GLY A 415 20.08 -8.99 12.07
C GLY A 415 19.64 -10.39 11.58
N ALA A 416 18.76 -11.06 12.33
CA ALA A 416 18.29 -12.41 12.04
C ALA A 416 17.11 -12.46 11.04
N GLY A 417 16.47 -11.34 10.69
CA GLY A 417 15.21 -11.36 9.92
C GLY A 417 13.98 -11.52 10.81
N ILE A 418 12.79 -11.71 10.22
CA ILE A 418 11.51 -11.79 10.94
C ILE A 418 10.57 -12.80 10.26
N GLY A 419 9.74 -13.50 11.03
CA GLY A 419 8.76 -14.45 10.52
C GLY A 419 9.43 -15.56 9.70
N GLU A 420 8.92 -15.86 8.51
CA GLU A 420 9.48 -16.91 7.62
C GLU A 420 10.91 -16.63 7.14
N GLN A 421 11.39 -15.39 7.22
CA GLN A 421 12.76 -15.01 6.84
C GLN A 421 13.73 -15.02 8.03
N TYR A 422 13.27 -15.40 9.22
CA TYR A 422 14.10 -15.49 10.40
C TYR A 422 15.18 -16.58 10.22
N ASN A 423 16.42 -16.23 10.54
CA ASN A 423 17.57 -17.12 10.48
C ASN A 423 18.44 -16.92 11.74
N PRO A 424 18.47 -17.89 12.67
CA PRO A 424 19.23 -17.77 13.92
C PRO A 424 20.74 -17.66 13.68
N GLY A 425 21.27 -18.19 12.57
CA GLY A 425 22.70 -18.11 12.23
C GLY A 425 23.20 -16.70 11.88
N LYS A 426 22.28 -15.76 11.61
CA LYS A 426 22.61 -14.35 11.34
C LYS A 426 22.43 -13.43 12.56
N LEU A 427 22.11 -14.02 13.71
CA LEU A 427 21.91 -13.28 14.96
C LEU A 427 23.20 -12.57 15.38
N ARG A 428 23.12 -11.25 15.53
CA ARG A 428 24.29 -10.42 15.91
C ARG A 428 24.56 -10.42 17.41
N TYR A 429 23.51 -10.62 18.22
CA TYR A 429 23.58 -10.56 19.67
C TYR A 429 22.89 -11.78 20.29
N LYS A 430 23.67 -12.60 21.02
CA LYS A 430 23.13 -13.78 21.73
C LYS A 430 22.41 -13.45 23.05
N LYS A 431 22.53 -12.21 23.52
CA LYS A 431 21.84 -11.72 24.73
C LYS A 431 21.10 -10.44 24.38
N LEU A 432 19.78 -10.54 24.31
CA LEU A 432 18.86 -9.44 24.13
C LEU A 432 18.24 -9.14 25.49
N ILE A 433 18.62 -8.00 26.08
CA ILE A 433 18.16 -7.63 27.43
C ILE A 433 17.13 -6.51 27.29
N ILE A 434 15.90 -6.76 27.74
CA ILE A 434 14.83 -5.76 27.86
C ILE A 434 15.06 -5.02 29.17
N MET A 435 15.45 -3.76 29.08
CA MET A 435 15.55 -2.83 30.20
C MET A 435 14.35 -1.88 30.14
N ALA A 436 13.42 -2.03 31.08
CA ALA A 436 12.25 -1.18 31.23
C ALA A 436 12.11 -0.78 32.70
N ASP A 437 11.39 0.32 32.93
CA ASP A 437 11.14 0.81 34.29
C ASP A 437 10.34 -0.21 35.11
N ALA A 438 10.52 -0.17 36.43
CA ALA A 438 9.83 -1.05 37.37
C ALA A 438 8.38 -0.63 37.65
N ASP A 439 7.82 0.26 36.83
CA ASP A 439 6.45 0.76 36.95
C ASP A 439 5.46 -0.03 36.06
N VAL A 440 4.21 0.41 36.08
CA VAL A 440 3.12 -0.19 35.30
C VAL A 440 3.32 -0.03 33.79
N ASP A 441 3.94 1.07 33.36
CA ASP A 441 4.18 1.35 31.95
C ASP A 441 5.35 0.52 31.40
N GLY A 442 6.40 0.32 32.19
CA GLY A 442 7.50 -0.59 31.90
C GLY A 442 7.01 -2.04 31.83
N SER A 443 6.08 -2.45 32.69
CA SER A 443 5.43 -3.76 32.60
C SER A 443 4.65 -3.94 31.30
N HIS A 444 3.90 -2.93 30.86
CA HIS A 444 3.22 -2.96 29.58
C HIS A 444 4.20 -3.01 28.39
N ILE A 445 5.30 -2.25 28.45
CA ILE A 445 6.35 -2.29 27.44
C ILE A 445 7.00 -3.68 27.35
N LYS A 446 7.31 -4.32 28.49
CA LYS A 446 7.81 -5.69 28.55
C LYS A 446 6.86 -6.65 27.84
N THR A 447 5.57 -6.62 28.16
CA THR A 447 4.56 -7.49 27.52
C THR A 447 4.52 -7.30 26.01
N LEU A 448 4.59 -6.06 25.51
CA LEU A 448 4.59 -5.79 24.07
C LEU A 448 5.82 -6.38 23.36
N TYR A 449 7.02 -6.26 23.95
CA TYR A 449 8.23 -6.86 23.36
C TYR A 449 8.20 -8.37 23.42
N LEU A 450 7.73 -8.96 24.52
CA LEU A 450 7.56 -10.40 24.63
C LEU A 450 6.58 -10.92 23.58
N THR A 451 5.48 -10.19 23.35
CA THR A 451 4.51 -10.52 22.28
C THR A 451 5.19 -10.47 20.91
N PHE A 452 5.96 -9.41 20.62
CA PHE A 452 6.70 -9.29 19.36
C PHE A 452 7.68 -10.46 19.15
N PHE A 453 8.50 -10.78 20.15
CA PHE A 453 9.46 -11.88 20.06
C PHE A 453 8.76 -13.22 19.93
N TYR A 454 7.73 -13.50 20.72
CA TYR A 454 6.99 -14.75 20.66
C TYR A 454 6.31 -14.94 19.28
N ARG A 455 5.69 -13.89 18.72
CA ARG A 455 4.97 -13.98 17.44
C ARG A 455 5.86 -14.03 16.21
N HIS A 456 7.03 -13.41 16.26
CA HIS A 456 7.81 -13.18 15.04
C HIS A 456 9.24 -13.69 15.08
N MET A 457 9.75 -14.05 16.26
CA MET A 457 11.11 -14.52 16.49
C MET A 457 11.13 -15.55 17.64
N LYS A 458 10.17 -16.49 17.65
CA LYS A 458 9.94 -17.43 18.75
C LYS A 458 11.21 -18.18 19.16
N GLU A 459 12.01 -18.59 18.17
CA GLU A 459 13.29 -19.25 18.36
C GLU A 459 14.30 -18.44 19.18
N LEU A 460 14.19 -17.11 19.27
CA LEU A 460 15.05 -16.33 20.18
C LEU A 460 14.77 -16.65 21.64
N ILE A 461 13.50 -16.90 21.97
CA ILE A 461 13.09 -17.24 23.33
C ILE A 461 13.46 -18.71 23.61
N GLU A 462 13.14 -19.62 22.68
CA GLU A 462 13.45 -21.05 22.82
C GLU A 462 14.97 -21.32 22.93
N ASN A 463 15.81 -20.54 22.24
CA ASN A 463 17.27 -20.63 22.36
C ASN A 463 17.84 -19.85 23.56
N GLY A 464 16.98 -19.30 24.42
CA GLY A 464 17.39 -18.61 25.65
C GLY A 464 18.15 -17.31 25.42
N HIS A 465 17.88 -16.59 24.34
CA HIS A 465 18.57 -15.33 24.00
C HIS A 465 17.89 -14.08 24.56
N VAL A 466 16.65 -14.18 25.07
CA VAL A 466 15.87 -13.05 25.58
C VAL A 466 15.94 -13.01 27.11
N PHE A 467 16.27 -11.83 27.64
CA PHE A 467 16.42 -11.56 29.06
C PHE A 467 15.68 -10.29 29.44
N ILE A 468 15.28 -10.15 30.70
CA ILE A 468 14.73 -8.94 31.29
C ILE A 468 15.67 -8.50 32.41
N ALA A 469 16.04 -7.22 32.43
CA ALA A 469 16.81 -6.67 33.53
C ALA A 469 15.91 -6.38 34.74
N ALA A 470 16.40 -6.71 35.93
CA ALA A 470 15.75 -6.39 37.20
C ALA A 470 16.54 -5.26 37.90
N PRO A 471 16.22 -3.98 37.65
CA PRO A 471 16.84 -2.87 38.36
C PRO A 471 16.39 -2.82 39.83
N PRO A 472 17.17 -2.19 40.73
CA PRO A 472 16.79 -2.05 42.13
C PRO A 472 15.65 -1.05 42.31
N LEU A 473 14.75 -1.31 43.26
CA LEU A 473 13.67 -0.40 43.63
C LEU A 473 14.12 0.68 44.63
N TYR A 474 15.13 0.36 45.45
CA TYR A 474 15.59 1.24 46.51
C TYR A 474 17.12 1.34 46.58
N LYS A 475 17.60 2.48 47.06
CA LYS A 475 18.98 2.74 47.45
C LYS A 475 19.01 3.19 48.90
N ALA A 476 19.72 2.44 49.75
CA ALA A 476 19.98 2.80 51.13
C ALA A 476 21.39 3.41 51.25
N VAL A 477 21.49 4.58 51.87
CA VAL A 477 22.76 5.31 52.07
C VAL A 477 23.04 5.47 53.55
N MET A 478 24.24 5.07 53.98
CA MET A 478 24.71 5.22 55.36
C MET A 478 26.13 5.80 55.36
N GLY A 479 26.25 7.12 55.52
CA GLY A 479 27.53 7.80 55.39
C GLY A 479 28.12 7.65 53.98
N LYS A 480 29.23 6.91 53.86
CA LYS A 480 29.86 6.58 52.56
C LYS A 480 29.39 5.24 51.96
N ASP A 481 28.73 4.40 52.75
CA ASP A 481 28.26 3.09 52.29
C ASP A 481 26.93 3.24 51.55
N LYS A 482 26.81 2.57 50.40
CA LYS A 482 25.58 2.47 49.60
C LYS A 482 25.20 1.00 49.41
N GLN A 483 23.91 0.69 49.54
CA GLN A 483 23.36 -0.64 49.28
C GLN A 483 22.09 -0.53 48.44
N TYR A 484 21.97 -1.34 47.40
CA TYR A 484 20.79 -1.40 46.55
C TYR A 484 19.89 -2.57 46.96
N LEU A 485 18.58 -2.35 46.92
CA LEU A 485 17.56 -3.31 47.34
C LEU A 485 16.54 -3.45 46.21
N PHE A 486 16.20 -4.68 45.87
CA PHE A 486 15.46 -5.01 44.64
C PHE A 486 13.97 -5.19 44.86
N ASP A 487 13.54 -5.50 46.07
CA ASP A 487 12.13 -5.67 46.41
C ASP A 487 11.81 -5.12 47.81
N ASP A 488 10.51 -5.04 48.13
CA ASP A 488 10.05 -4.56 49.44
C ASP A 488 10.44 -5.50 50.59
N LYS A 489 10.68 -6.78 50.31
CA LYS A 489 11.08 -7.78 51.32
C LYS A 489 12.54 -7.56 51.74
N GLU A 490 13.43 -7.33 50.80
CA GLU A 490 14.83 -6.94 50.98
C GLU A 490 14.88 -5.62 51.74
N ARG A 491 14.04 -4.64 51.39
CA ARG A 491 13.91 -3.38 52.12
C ARG A 491 13.47 -3.57 53.58
N MET A 492 12.39 -4.33 53.83
CA MET A 492 11.92 -4.57 55.19
C MET A 492 12.95 -5.34 56.03
N THR A 493 13.65 -6.30 55.42
CA THR A 493 14.70 -7.07 56.08
C THR A 493 15.90 -6.17 56.41
N PHE A 494 16.31 -5.31 55.47
CA PHE A 494 17.39 -4.35 55.69
C PHE A 494 17.06 -3.36 56.82
N MET A 495 15.83 -2.84 56.86
CA MET A 495 15.37 -1.92 57.92
C MET A 495 15.40 -2.51 59.33
N LYS A 496 15.35 -3.83 59.48
CA LYS A 496 15.45 -4.51 60.79
C LYS A 496 16.89 -4.57 61.31
N THR A 497 17.89 -4.33 60.46
CA THR A 497 19.31 -4.33 60.85
C THR A 497 19.72 -3.02 61.51
N GLU A 498 20.79 -3.03 62.31
CA GLU A 498 21.37 -1.82 62.91
C GLU A 498 21.82 -0.79 61.87
N LYS A 499 22.24 -1.24 60.68
CA LYS A 499 22.58 -0.37 59.55
C LYS A 499 21.32 0.26 58.93
N GLY A 500 20.26 -0.52 58.76
CA GLY A 500 19.00 -0.03 58.18
C GLY A 500 18.31 1.05 59.01
N LYS A 501 18.39 0.97 60.35
CA LYS A 501 17.86 2.00 61.26
C LYS A 501 18.52 3.37 61.10
N LYS A 502 19.75 3.42 60.58
CA LYS A 502 20.56 4.65 60.40
C LYS A 502 20.66 5.10 58.94
N ALA A 503 20.13 4.31 58.01
CA ALA A 503 20.27 4.56 56.58
C ALA A 503 19.14 5.46 56.05
N ILE A 504 19.48 6.34 55.11
CA ILE A 504 18.49 7.11 54.33
C ILE A 504 18.12 6.27 53.12
N ILE A 505 16.83 5.94 52.97
CA ILE A 505 16.31 5.16 51.85
C ILE A 505 15.73 6.09 50.79
N GLN A 506 16.28 5.99 49.58
CA GLN A 506 15.75 6.58 48.36
C GLN A 506 15.05 5.49 47.55
N ARG A 507 13.87 5.79 46.99
CA ARG A 507 13.17 4.91 46.04
C ARG A 507 13.41 5.40 44.63
N PHE A 508 13.73 4.50 43.71
CA PHE A 508 13.75 4.78 42.28
C PHE A 508 12.35 4.55 41.69
N LYS A 509 11.81 5.52 40.96
CA LYS A 509 10.55 5.36 40.22
C LYS A 509 10.78 4.87 38.79
N GLY A 510 11.98 5.04 38.25
CA GLY A 510 12.36 4.58 36.92
C GLY A 510 13.87 4.62 36.72
N LEU A 511 14.35 4.00 35.65
CA LEU A 511 15.76 3.92 35.27
C LEU A 511 16.36 5.30 34.99
N GLY A 512 15.53 6.28 34.61
CA GLY A 512 15.94 7.67 34.38
C GLY A 512 16.33 8.44 35.65
N GLU A 513 15.93 7.96 36.83
CA GLU A 513 16.31 8.57 38.12
C GLU A 513 17.68 8.10 38.62
N MET A 514 18.28 7.10 37.95
CA MET A 514 19.60 6.56 38.27
C MET A 514 20.67 7.29 37.47
N ASN A 515 21.78 7.63 38.13
CA ASN A 515 22.96 8.13 37.43
C ASN A 515 23.69 6.98 36.70
N ALA A 516 24.69 7.32 35.87
CA ALA A 516 25.39 6.34 35.04
C ALA A 516 26.16 5.27 35.85
N GLU A 517 26.73 5.64 36.99
CA GLU A 517 27.45 4.71 37.88
C GLU A 517 26.49 3.75 38.57
N GLU A 518 25.37 4.26 39.09
CA GLU A 518 24.32 3.47 39.73
C GLU A 518 23.74 2.45 38.75
N LEU A 519 23.47 2.87 37.52
CA LEU A 519 22.95 1.99 36.48
C LEU A 519 23.96 0.91 36.07
N TRP A 520 25.25 1.27 35.99
CA TRP A 520 26.31 0.30 35.75
C TRP A 520 26.40 -0.73 36.87
N GLU A 521 26.55 -0.27 38.12
CA GLU A 521 26.74 -1.11 39.31
C GLU A 521 25.58 -2.08 39.55
N THR A 522 24.36 -1.71 39.16
CA THR A 522 23.16 -2.46 39.54
C THR A 522 22.56 -3.29 38.41
N THR A 523 22.60 -2.78 37.19
CA THR A 523 21.77 -3.30 36.10
C THR A 523 22.57 -3.72 34.88
N MET A 524 23.77 -3.16 34.67
CA MET A 524 24.56 -3.40 33.45
C MET A 524 25.83 -4.22 33.68
N ASN A 525 26.49 -4.08 34.83
CA ASN A 525 27.73 -4.79 35.13
C ASN A 525 27.49 -6.31 35.18
N PRO A 526 28.18 -7.12 34.34
CA PRO A 526 28.03 -8.58 34.33
C PRO A 526 28.20 -9.27 35.68
N ASP A 527 29.01 -8.71 36.58
CA ASP A 527 29.34 -9.32 37.88
C ASP A 527 28.26 -9.07 38.96
N THR A 528 27.47 -8.01 38.81
CA THR A 528 26.52 -7.57 39.85
C THR A 528 25.08 -7.50 39.38
N ARG A 529 24.82 -7.49 38.07
CA ARG A 529 23.46 -7.39 37.52
C ARG A 529 22.61 -8.63 37.79
N ARG A 530 21.31 -8.41 37.96
CA ARG A 530 20.28 -9.47 37.98
C ARG A 530 19.51 -9.48 36.65
N LEU A 531 19.50 -10.64 35.99
CA LEU A 531 18.80 -10.85 34.73
C LEU A 531 17.85 -12.04 34.87
N ILE A 532 16.63 -11.88 34.38
CA ILE A 532 15.63 -12.95 34.26
C ILE A 532 15.70 -13.47 32.83
N GLN A 533 16.04 -14.73 32.64
CA GLN A 533 15.97 -15.37 31.33
C GLN A 533 14.52 -15.75 31.02
N VAL A 534 14.06 -15.42 29.82
CA VAL A 534 12.69 -15.74 29.38
C VAL A 534 12.70 -17.10 28.70
N ASP A 535 11.77 -17.98 29.10
CA ASP A 535 11.60 -19.32 28.55
C ASP A 535 10.12 -19.61 28.21
N ILE A 536 9.87 -20.65 27.42
CA ILE A 536 8.52 -21.11 27.04
C ILE A 536 8.34 -22.55 27.55
N GLU A 537 7.71 -22.70 28.70
CA GLU A 537 7.41 -24.03 29.27
C GLU A 537 6.32 -24.76 28.47
N ASP A 538 5.19 -24.09 28.20
CA ASP A 538 4.09 -24.61 27.40
C ASP A 538 3.75 -23.61 26.29
N ALA A 539 4.10 -23.99 25.06
CA ALA A 539 3.86 -23.17 23.89
C ALA A 539 2.37 -22.95 23.61
N SER A 540 1.51 -23.94 23.90
CA SER A 540 0.06 -23.85 23.66
C SER A 540 -0.61 -22.92 24.66
N TYR A 541 -0.26 -23.06 25.94
CA TYR A 541 -0.76 -22.17 26.98
C TYR A 541 -0.27 -20.73 26.77
N ALA A 542 1.00 -20.55 26.41
CA ALA A 542 1.54 -19.23 26.07
C ALA A 542 0.78 -18.58 24.91
N ASP A 543 0.45 -19.35 23.86
CA ASP A 543 -0.33 -18.87 22.71
C ASP A 543 -1.73 -18.39 23.11
N GLU A 544 -2.42 -19.17 23.95
CA GLU A 544 -3.73 -18.80 24.49
C GLU A 544 -3.66 -17.52 25.31
N VAL A 545 -2.65 -17.39 26.17
CA VAL A 545 -2.45 -16.21 27.02
C VAL A 545 -2.13 -14.96 26.17
N PHE A 546 -1.25 -15.06 25.18
CA PHE A 546 -0.97 -13.94 24.27
C PHE A 546 -2.21 -13.54 23.47
N THR A 547 -2.96 -14.50 22.94
CA THR A 547 -4.20 -14.24 22.20
C THR A 547 -5.25 -13.56 23.09
N MET A 548 -5.44 -14.03 24.32
CA MET A 548 -6.38 -13.46 25.28
C MET A 548 -5.99 -12.04 25.72
N LEU A 549 -4.72 -11.83 26.10
CA LEU A 549 -4.26 -10.54 26.64
C LEU A 549 -4.01 -9.52 25.54
N MET A 550 -3.49 -9.93 24.39
CA MET A 550 -3.02 -9.02 23.34
C MET A 550 -3.93 -9.00 22.11
N GLY A 551 -4.85 -9.96 21.94
CA GLY A 551 -5.72 -10.10 20.78
C GLY A 551 -6.94 -9.16 20.74
N GLU A 552 -7.70 -9.19 19.65
CA GLU A 552 -8.77 -8.22 19.38
C GLU A 552 -9.94 -8.30 20.37
N GLU A 553 -10.26 -9.50 20.84
CA GLU A 553 -11.39 -9.79 21.72
C GLU A 553 -11.26 -9.12 23.10
N VAL A 554 -12.27 -8.30 23.44
CA VAL A 554 -12.28 -7.52 24.70
C VAL A 554 -12.83 -8.31 25.87
N LEU A 555 -13.87 -9.13 25.63
CA LEU A 555 -14.60 -9.84 26.70
C LEU A 555 -13.72 -10.86 27.45
N PRO A 556 -12.95 -11.75 26.79
CA PRO A 556 -12.09 -12.71 27.48
C PRO A 556 -11.04 -12.03 28.35
N ARG A 557 -10.41 -10.98 27.81
CA ARG A 557 -9.43 -10.16 28.54
C ARG A 557 -10.03 -9.50 29.79
N LYS A 558 -11.22 -8.90 29.65
CA LYS A 558 -11.91 -8.25 30.77
C LYS A 558 -12.23 -9.26 31.87
N LYS A 559 -12.73 -10.45 31.49
CA LYS A 559 -13.02 -11.53 32.44
C LYS A 559 -11.74 -11.98 33.16
N PHE A 560 -10.66 -12.20 32.41
CA PHE A 560 -9.37 -12.59 32.98
C PHE A 560 -8.87 -11.59 34.03
N ILE A 561 -8.88 -10.29 33.69
CA ILE A 561 -8.47 -9.22 34.60
C ILE A 561 -9.38 -9.20 35.85
N MET A 562 -10.70 -9.28 35.69
CA MET A 562 -11.63 -9.26 36.83
C MET A 562 -11.44 -10.45 37.78
N THR A 563 -11.14 -11.63 37.23
CA THR A 563 -10.93 -12.85 38.02
C THR A 563 -9.60 -12.83 38.76
N HIS A 564 -8.52 -12.35 38.14
CA HIS A 564 -7.15 -12.51 38.66
C HIS A 564 -6.49 -11.23 39.20
N ALA A 565 -7.08 -10.04 39.00
CA ALA A 565 -6.45 -8.78 39.43
C ALA A 565 -6.19 -8.72 40.94
N LYS A 566 -7.05 -9.34 41.77
CA LYS A 566 -6.89 -9.35 43.23
C LYS A 566 -5.84 -10.34 43.73
N SER A 567 -5.49 -11.33 42.93
CA SER A 567 -4.46 -12.33 43.24
C SER A 567 -3.11 -12.00 42.59
N ALA A 568 -3.03 -10.93 41.81
CA ALA A 568 -1.81 -10.53 41.11
C ALA A 568 -0.78 -10.00 42.13
N ASN A 569 0.38 -10.63 42.18
CA ASN A 569 1.52 -10.17 42.96
C ASN A 569 2.35 -9.23 42.07
N ILE A 570 2.25 -7.91 42.30
CA ILE A 570 2.85 -6.89 41.43
C ILE A 570 4.38 -6.78 41.64
N ASP A 571 4.88 -7.34 42.74
CA ASP A 571 6.28 -7.22 43.18
C ASP A 571 7.15 -8.45 42.85
N VAL A 572 6.79 -9.25 41.85
CA VAL A 572 7.63 -10.36 41.37
C VAL A 572 8.73 -9.76 40.48
N ALA A 573 9.86 -9.43 41.10
CA ALA A 573 11.11 -9.04 40.44
C ALA A 573 12.01 -10.26 40.15
#